data_AF-A0A497I8X8-F1
#
_entry.id   AF-A0A497I8X8-F1
#
_cell.length_a   1.000
_cell.length_b   1.000
_cell.length_c   1.000
_cell.angle_alpha   90.00
_cell.angle_beta   90.00
_cell.angle_gamma   90.00
#
_symmetry.space_group_name_H-M   'P 1'
#
loop_
_entity.id
_entity.type
_entity.pdbx_description
1 polymer ?
#
loop_
_entity_poly.entity_id
_entity_poly.type
_entity_poly.pdbx_seq_one_letter_code
_entity_poly.pdbx_strand_id
1 'polypeptide(L)'
;MELLNVFKFSVSWLTNKDSQKLYALLIVVKLLATVLSIIGIVLALLSLFMPAIASSSAEAASFLNQFALLTGLGIGGIIFGTLLFLLAVLAPGYFEALTMFSALKAKGFKSVKWTVGKYVNYLLLGIVHFIYAFFSLLNRPYRPIVAGFYASLFALIGVFIVLTGGTAIVPAWALTILLVYLILLVGLFGTAYIVLFVYNGIRQIMCFPLFLESEMGKRAAIRASWELTRGRALDVFVASFVISLFWGFFIGIINTILQMFTRLASTLA
;
A
#
# COMPACT_ATOMS: atom_id res chain seq x y z
N MET A 1 -4.18 -15.37 -22.74
CA MET A 1 -3.23 -15.90 -21.74
C MET A 1 -3.99 -16.87 -20.84
N GLU A 2 -3.63 -18.16 -20.78
CA GLU A 2 -4.30 -19.13 -19.90
C GLU A 2 -3.91 -18.95 -18.42
N LEU A 3 -4.77 -19.33 -17.47
CA LEU A 3 -4.52 -19.19 -16.02
C LEU A 3 -3.29 -20.00 -15.55
N LEU A 4 -2.98 -21.11 -16.22
CA LEU A 4 -1.74 -21.84 -15.99
C LEU A 4 -0.50 -20.99 -16.30
N ASN A 5 -0.59 -20.11 -17.30
CA ASN A 5 0.48 -19.16 -17.62
C ASN A 5 0.55 -18.02 -16.61
N VAL A 6 -0.57 -17.67 -15.97
CA VAL A 6 -0.63 -16.72 -14.85
C VAL A 6 0.05 -17.30 -13.60
N PHE A 7 -0.31 -18.52 -13.20
CA PHE A 7 0.32 -19.19 -12.06
C PHE A 7 1.82 -19.42 -12.31
N LYS A 8 2.18 -19.87 -13.53
CA LYS A 8 3.57 -19.99 -13.94
C LYS A 8 4.30 -18.64 -14.02
N PHE A 9 3.61 -17.52 -14.18
CA PHE A 9 4.19 -16.17 -14.20
C PHE A 9 4.47 -15.67 -12.77
N SER A 10 3.53 -15.88 -11.85
CA SER A 10 3.67 -15.49 -10.45
C SER A 10 4.75 -16.31 -9.71
N VAL A 11 5.09 -17.49 -10.21
CA VAL A 11 6.05 -18.43 -9.60
C VAL A 11 7.32 -18.63 -10.46
N SER A 12 7.38 -18.10 -11.69
CA SER A 12 8.54 -18.29 -12.60
C SER A 12 9.85 -17.75 -12.03
N TRP A 13 9.76 -16.73 -11.18
CA TRP A 13 10.92 -16.14 -10.54
C TRP A 13 11.64 -17.13 -9.63
N LEU A 14 10.97 -18.15 -9.07
CA LEU A 14 11.63 -19.21 -8.30
C LEU A 14 12.59 -20.04 -9.17
N THR A 15 12.35 -20.09 -10.48
CA THR A 15 13.10 -20.95 -11.41
C THR A 15 14.10 -20.21 -12.28
N ASN A 16 14.05 -18.87 -12.32
CA ASN A 16 14.91 -18.05 -13.19
C ASN A 16 15.88 -17.19 -12.37
N LYS A 17 17.19 -17.44 -12.54
CA LYS A 17 18.28 -16.77 -11.81
C LYS A 17 18.29 -15.25 -11.98
N ASP A 18 17.94 -14.73 -13.15
CA ASP A 18 17.89 -13.27 -13.39
C ASP A 18 16.68 -12.63 -12.70
N SER A 19 15.55 -13.33 -12.70
CA SER A 19 14.38 -12.91 -11.93
C SER A 19 14.68 -12.92 -10.43
N GLN A 20 15.33 -13.98 -9.90
CA GLN A 20 15.73 -14.06 -8.48
C GLN A 20 16.61 -12.87 -8.07
N LYS A 21 17.59 -12.48 -8.89
CA LYS A 21 18.45 -11.31 -8.63
C LYS A 21 17.63 -10.02 -8.56
N LEU A 22 16.71 -9.81 -9.50
CA LEU A 22 15.84 -8.64 -9.51
C LEU A 22 14.89 -8.62 -8.30
N TYR A 23 14.39 -9.79 -7.89
CA TYR A 23 13.56 -9.93 -6.69
C TYR A 23 14.36 -9.64 -5.41
N ALA A 24 15.58 -10.16 -5.28
CA ALA A 24 16.46 -9.85 -4.15
C ALA A 24 16.79 -8.35 -4.08
N LEU A 25 17.08 -7.73 -5.23
CA LEU A 25 17.30 -6.29 -5.31
C LEU A 25 16.04 -5.51 -4.94
N LEU A 26 14.86 -5.94 -5.39
CA LEU A 26 13.58 -5.34 -5.00
C LEU A 26 13.36 -5.40 -3.49
N ILE A 27 13.72 -6.49 -2.82
CA ILE A 27 13.64 -6.61 -1.35
C ILE A 27 14.51 -5.53 -0.69
N VAL A 28 15.77 -5.42 -1.11
CA VAL A 28 16.72 -4.42 -0.58
C VAL A 28 16.17 -3.02 -0.81
N VAL A 29 15.68 -2.73 -2.02
CA VAL A 29 15.09 -1.42 -2.37
C VAL A 29 13.85 -1.13 -1.54
N LYS A 30 12.99 -2.12 -1.26
CA LYS A 30 11.81 -1.93 -0.39
C LYS A 30 12.19 -1.67 1.07
N LEU A 31 13.20 -2.35 1.59
CA LEU A 31 13.73 -2.10 2.94
C LEU A 31 14.29 -0.68 3.04
N LEU A 32 15.16 -0.30 2.09
CA LEU A 32 15.71 1.05 2.00
C LEU A 32 14.60 2.11 1.85
N ALA A 33 13.63 1.88 0.96
CA ALA A 33 12.48 2.75 0.78
C ALA A 33 11.68 2.91 2.08
N THR A 34 11.46 1.84 2.84
CA THR A 34 10.75 1.91 4.13
C THR A 34 11.51 2.80 5.11
N VAL A 35 12.83 2.60 5.23
CA VAL A 35 13.69 3.44 6.09
C VAL A 35 13.65 4.90 5.64
N LEU A 36 13.81 5.16 4.34
CA LEU A 36 13.73 6.51 3.77
C LEU A 36 12.35 7.17 3.95
N SER A 37 11.27 6.39 3.89
CA SER A 37 9.91 6.87 4.14
C SER A 37 9.73 7.29 5.59
N ILE A 38 10.20 6.48 6.53
CA ILE A 38 10.15 6.79 7.97
C ILE A 38 10.95 8.06 8.25
N ILE A 39 12.19 8.15 7.73
CA ILE A 39 13.02 9.34 7.86
C ILE A 39 12.32 10.56 7.26
N GLY A 40 11.79 10.43 6.04
CA GLY A 40 11.09 11.52 5.35
C GLY A 40 9.86 12.02 6.11
N ILE A 41 9.03 11.11 6.63
CA ILE A 41 7.84 11.43 7.44
C ILE A 41 8.26 12.11 8.74
N VAL A 42 9.24 11.57 9.46
CA VAL A 42 9.74 12.15 10.71
C VAL A 42 10.29 13.55 10.48
N LEU A 43 11.11 13.75 9.45
CA LEU A 43 11.65 15.07 9.10
C LEU A 43 10.54 16.06 8.72
N ALA A 44 9.54 15.64 7.94
CA ALA A 44 8.43 16.49 7.54
C ALA A 44 7.53 16.87 8.73
N LEU A 45 7.19 15.91 9.60
CA LEU A 45 6.38 16.15 10.79
C LEU A 45 7.13 17.03 11.81
N LEU A 46 8.40 16.75 12.08
CA LEU A 46 9.22 17.59 12.95
C LEU A 46 9.29 19.03 12.41
N SER A 47 9.41 19.21 11.10
CA SER A 47 9.41 20.54 10.47
C SER A 47 8.07 21.27 10.61
N LEU A 48 6.96 20.54 10.52
CA LEU A 48 5.62 21.11 10.60
C LEU A 48 5.24 21.51 12.03
N PHE A 49 5.62 20.70 13.02
CA PHE A 49 5.23 20.87 14.42
C PHE A 49 6.30 21.57 15.28
N MET A 50 7.49 21.85 14.71
CA MET A 50 8.60 22.52 15.38
C MET A 50 8.22 23.80 16.13
N PRO A 51 7.41 24.72 15.57
CA PRO A 51 7.03 25.95 16.26
C PRO A 51 6.21 25.72 17.55
N ALA A 52 5.40 24.66 17.59
CA ALA A 52 4.59 24.30 18.75
C ALA A 52 5.38 23.52 19.82
N ILE A 53 6.44 22.81 19.43
CA ILE A 53 7.33 22.07 20.34
C ILE A 53 8.37 23.02 20.96
N ALA A 54 8.87 24.00 20.21
CA ALA A 54 9.84 24.98 20.72
C ALA A 54 9.27 25.87 21.84
N SER A 55 7.95 26.07 21.88
CA SER A 55 7.29 26.85 22.93
C SER A 55 6.97 26.05 24.20
N SER A 56 7.19 24.73 24.23
CA SER A 56 6.76 23.87 25.34
C SER A 56 7.81 23.69 26.45
N SER A 57 9.10 23.87 26.16
CA SER A 57 10.18 23.88 27.18
C SER A 57 11.50 24.43 26.64
N ALA A 58 12.36 24.94 27.52
CA ALA A 58 13.70 25.43 27.16
C ALA A 58 14.64 24.30 26.67
N GLU A 59 14.49 23.09 27.20
CA GLU A 59 15.24 21.90 26.77
C GLU A 59 14.81 21.44 25.38
N ALA A 60 13.51 21.47 25.08
CA ALA A 60 13.02 21.24 23.73
C ALA A 60 13.53 22.31 22.75
N ALA A 61 13.57 23.59 23.13
CA ALA A 61 14.13 24.66 22.31
C ALA A 61 15.64 24.47 22.02
N SER A 62 16.40 24.01 23.01
CA SER A 62 17.84 23.69 22.88
C SER A 62 18.09 22.51 21.92
N PHE A 63 17.38 21.40 22.12
CA PHE A 63 17.44 20.23 21.24
C PHE A 63 17.03 20.61 19.81
N LEU A 64 15.95 21.39 19.65
CA LEU A 64 15.47 21.85 18.36
C LEU A 64 16.44 22.79 17.65
N ASN A 65 17.15 23.66 18.37
CA ASN A 65 18.21 24.49 17.77
C ASN A 65 19.38 23.66 17.25
N GLN A 66 19.84 22.65 18.01
CA GLN A 66 20.89 21.73 17.56
C GLN A 66 20.42 20.88 16.37
N PHE A 67 19.17 20.41 16.41
CA PHE A 67 18.59 19.60 15.36
C PHE A 67 18.34 20.41 14.08
N ALA A 68 17.85 21.65 14.17
CA ALA A 68 17.65 22.57 13.06
C ALA A 68 18.99 22.97 12.39
N LEU A 69 20.06 23.13 13.17
CA LEU A 69 21.43 23.31 12.67
C LEU A 69 21.94 22.10 11.87
N LEU A 70 21.58 20.89 12.30
CA LEU A 70 22.01 19.64 11.65
C LEU A 70 21.23 19.35 10.35
N THR A 71 19.98 19.81 10.26
CA THR A 71 19.02 19.40 9.22
C THR A 71 18.57 20.54 8.29
N GLY A 72 18.88 21.81 8.61
CA GLY A 72 18.50 22.99 7.83
C GLY A 72 16.99 23.26 7.80
N LEU A 73 16.26 22.84 8.83
CA LEU A 73 14.80 22.68 8.76
C LEU A 73 14.03 23.98 9.02
N GLY A 74 13.70 24.66 7.93
CA GLY A 74 12.40 25.27 7.69
C GLY A 74 11.69 24.52 6.57
N ILE A 75 11.33 25.22 5.49
CA ILE A 75 10.85 24.62 4.23
C ILE A 75 11.81 23.54 3.67
N GLY A 76 13.12 23.65 3.96
CA GLY A 76 14.18 22.80 3.42
C GLY A 76 13.99 21.30 3.57
N GLY A 77 13.53 20.79 4.72
CA GLY A 77 13.28 19.35 4.86
C GLY A 77 11.84 18.93 4.92
N ILE A 78 10.89 19.85 4.76
CA ILE A 78 9.64 19.50 4.07
C ILE A 78 10.00 19.08 2.64
N ILE A 79 10.81 19.85 1.91
CA ILE A 79 11.25 19.52 0.55
C ILE A 79 12.07 18.23 0.55
N PHE A 80 13.15 18.16 1.35
CA PHE A 80 14.01 16.98 1.40
C PHE A 80 13.27 15.71 1.86
N GLY A 81 12.46 15.80 2.91
CA GLY A 81 11.64 14.69 3.39
C GLY A 81 10.63 14.21 2.35
N THR A 82 10.01 15.14 1.62
CA THR A 82 9.11 14.82 0.50
C THR A 82 9.85 14.13 -0.64
N LEU A 83 11.04 14.58 -1.01
CA LEU A 83 11.85 13.95 -2.06
C LEU A 83 12.27 12.52 -1.68
N LEU A 84 12.67 12.29 -0.42
CA LEU A 84 12.99 10.96 0.09
C LEU A 84 11.76 10.04 0.07
N PHE A 85 10.60 10.55 0.46
CA PHE A 85 9.34 9.82 0.39
C PHE A 85 8.97 9.48 -1.06
N LEU A 86 9.07 10.44 -1.98
CA LEU A 86 8.82 10.20 -3.41
C LEU A 86 9.78 9.14 -3.96
N LEU A 87 11.08 9.21 -3.63
CA LEU A 87 12.05 8.20 -4.03
C LEU A 87 11.69 6.82 -3.48
N ALA A 88 11.26 6.77 -2.22
CA ALA A 88 10.83 5.53 -1.57
C ALA A 88 9.56 4.93 -2.18
N VAL A 89 8.69 5.72 -2.80
CA VAL A 89 7.53 5.20 -3.53
C VAL A 89 7.89 4.83 -4.97
N LEU A 90 8.70 5.65 -5.64
CA LEU A 90 9.05 5.50 -7.05
C LEU A 90 10.11 4.42 -7.30
N ALA A 91 11.07 4.19 -6.41
CA ALA A 91 12.09 3.18 -6.66
C ALA A 91 11.52 1.75 -6.63
N PRO A 92 10.72 1.33 -5.63
CA PRO A 92 10.12 -0.01 -5.62
C PRO A 92 9.24 -0.29 -6.83
N GLY A 93 8.41 0.68 -7.25
CA GLY A 93 7.52 0.51 -8.39
C GLY A 93 8.28 0.23 -9.70
N TYR A 94 9.46 0.84 -9.88
CA TYR A 94 10.31 0.59 -11.03
C TYR A 94 10.89 -0.84 -11.01
N PHE A 95 11.41 -1.28 -9.86
CA PHE A 95 11.96 -2.63 -9.71
C PHE A 95 10.87 -3.72 -9.80
N GLU A 96 9.66 -3.45 -9.32
CA GLU A 96 8.50 -4.33 -9.52
C GLU A 96 8.20 -4.53 -11.00
N ALA A 97 8.17 -3.46 -11.80
CA ALA A 97 7.97 -3.58 -13.24
C ALA A 97 9.09 -4.39 -13.92
N LEU A 98 10.36 -4.20 -13.50
CA LEU A 98 11.48 -4.99 -14.03
C LEU A 98 11.36 -6.48 -13.71
N THR A 99 10.93 -6.84 -12.49
CA THR A 99 10.67 -8.25 -12.14
C THR A 99 9.59 -8.86 -13.03
N MET A 100 8.53 -8.10 -13.32
CA MET A 100 7.47 -8.54 -14.23
C MET A 100 7.97 -8.68 -15.67
N PHE A 101 8.81 -7.76 -16.17
CA PHE A 101 9.41 -7.89 -17.51
C PHE A 101 10.30 -9.13 -17.63
N SER A 102 11.11 -9.40 -16.61
CA SER A 102 11.94 -10.61 -16.56
C SER A 102 11.08 -11.87 -16.64
N ALA A 103 9.98 -11.90 -15.88
CA ALA A 103 9.02 -13.01 -15.91
C ALA A 103 8.30 -13.14 -17.27
N LEU A 104 7.93 -12.03 -17.92
CA LEU A 104 7.30 -12.04 -19.25
C LEU A 104 8.26 -12.60 -20.31
N LYS A 105 9.51 -12.12 -20.31
CA LYS A 105 10.56 -12.56 -21.24
C LYS A 105 10.88 -14.05 -21.07
N ALA A 106 10.96 -14.53 -19.83
CA ALA A 106 11.19 -15.95 -19.53
C ALA A 106 10.09 -16.88 -20.07
N LYS A 107 8.93 -16.33 -20.43
CA LYS A 107 7.80 -17.06 -21.02
C LYS A 107 7.61 -16.80 -22.52
N GLY A 108 8.54 -16.09 -23.16
CA GLY A 108 8.49 -15.79 -24.58
C GLY A 108 7.49 -14.68 -24.97
N PHE A 109 6.91 -13.98 -23.98
CA PHE A 109 6.03 -12.86 -24.27
C PHE A 109 6.85 -11.64 -24.71
N LYS A 110 6.33 -10.91 -25.71
CA LYS A 110 6.90 -9.61 -26.10
C LYS A 110 6.55 -8.59 -25.03
N SER A 111 7.56 -7.86 -24.57
CA SER A 111 7.39 -6.75 -23.62
C SER A 111 7.32 -5.42 -24.36
N VAL A 112 6.47 -4.52 -23.89
CA VAL A 112 6.45 -3.12 -24.36
C VAL A 112 7.78 -2.41 -24.08
N LYS A 113 8.09 -1.38 -24.88
CA LYS A 113 9.29 -0.55 -24.65
C LYS A 113 9.18 0.18 -23.31
N TRP A 114 10.15 -0.03 -22.43
CA TRP A 114 10.16 0.62 -21.12
C TRP A 114 10.73 2.04 -21.23
N THR A 115 9.86 3.03 -21.06
CA THR A 115 10.21 4.46 -21.08
C THR A 115 9.68 5.15 -19.83
N VAL A 116 10.18 6.35 -19.52
CA VAL A 116 9.68 7.17 -18.39
C VAL A 116 8.17 7.37 -18.49
N GLY A 117 7.65 7.69 -19.67
CA GLY A 117 6.20 7.84 -19.89
C GLY A 117 5.40 6.56 -19.65
N LYS A 118 5.95 5.39 -20.00
CA LYS A 118 5.31 4.10 -19.71
C LYS A 118 5.36 3.78 -18.21
N TYR A 119 6.45 4.14 -17.52
CA TYR A 119 6.56 4.00 -16.07
C TYR A 119 5.54 4.87 -15.33
N VAL A 120 5.42 6.14 -15.68
CA VAL A 120 4.37 7.02 -15.11
C VAL A 120 2.98 6.42 -15.35
N ASN A 121 2.71 5.90 -16.55
CA ASN A 121 1.43 5.24 -16.82
C ASN A 121 1.22 3.94 -16.04
N TYR A 122 2.29 3.21 -15.71
CA TYR A 122 2.25 2.03 -14.85
C TYR A 122 1.91 2.41 -13.40
N LEU A 123 2.47 3.50 -12.87
CA LEU A 123 2.10 4.02 -11.56
C LEU A 123 0.64 4.48 -11.53
N LEU A 124 0.20 5.20 -12.57
CA LEU A 124 -1.21 5.57 -12.73
C LEU A 124 -2.13 4.35 -12.85
N LEU A 125 -1.67 3.25 -13.46
CA LEU A 125 -2.42 2.00 -13.46
C LEU A 125 -2.62 1.48 -12.03
N GLY A 126 -1.60 1.54 -11.17
CA GLY A 126 -1.72 1.16 -9.75
C GLY A 126 -2.78 1.97 -9.02
N ILE A 127 -2.84 3.28 -9.24
CA ILE A 127 -3.87 4.16 -8.68
C ILE A 127 -5.26 3.80 -9.20
N VAL A 128 -5.40 3.62 -10.51
CA VAL A 128 -6.70 3.26 -11.12
C VAL A 128 -7.15 1.87 -10.67
N HIS A 129 -6.24 0.90 -10.58
CA HIS A 129 -6.48 -0.42 -10.01
C HIS A 129 -7.01 -0.32 -8.57
N PHE A 130 -6.33 0.47 -7.73
CA PHE A 130 -6.78 0.71 -6.37
C PHE A 130 -8.19 1.29 -6.32
N ILE A 131 -8.48 2.35 -7.08
CA ILE A 131 -9.82 2.97 -7.15
C ILE A 131 -10.89 1.94 -7.58
N TYR A 132 -10.58 1.11 -8.57
CA TYR A 132 -11.49 0.10 -9.07
C TYR A 132 -11.79 -1.00 -8.04
N ALA A 133 -10.78 -1.41 -7.27
CA ALA A 133 -10.95 -2.37 -6.17
C ALA A 133 -11.68 -1.74 -4.98
N PHE A 134 -11.28 -0.54 -4.58
CA PHE A 134 -11.78 0.22 -3.43
C PHE A 134 -13.26 0.58 -3.55
N PHE A 135 -13.70 1.03 -4.72
CA PHE A 135 -15.12 1.31 -4.96
C PHE A 135 -15.89 0.15 -5.59
N SER A 136 -15.26 -1.03 -5.73
CA SER A 136 -15.87 -2.21 -6.34
C SER A 136 -16.54 -1.91 -7.70
N LEU A 137 -15.85 -1.12 -8.54
CA LEU A 137 -16.46 -0.54 -9.75
C LEU A 137 -16.87 -1.59 -10.79
N LEU A 138 -16.17 -2.74 -10.83
CA LEU A 138 -16.46 -3.85 -11.74
C LEU A 138 -17.41 -4.89 -11.13
N ASN A 139 -17.49 -4.98 -9.81
CA ASN A 139 -18.37 -5.95 -9.14
C ASN A 139 -19.69 -5.28 -8.71
N ARG A 140 -20.53 -4.98 -9.70
CA ARG A 140 -21.79 -4.22 -9.52
C ARG A 140 -22.72 -4.77 -8.42
N PRO A 141 -22.94 -6.11 -8.30
CA PRO A 141 -23.86 -6.65 -7.31
C PRO A 141 -23.49 -6.34 -5.85
N TYR A 142 -22.20 -6.10 -5.56
CA TYR A 142 -21.70 -5.89 -4.21
C TYR A 142 -21.46 -4.42 -3.87
N ARG A 143 -21.80 -3.49 -4.78
CA ARG A 143 -21.76 -2.03 -4.50
C ARG A 143 -22.59 -1.61 -3.29
N PRO A 144 -23.75 -2.23 -2.96
CA PRO A 144 -24.48 -1.91 -1.73
C PRO A 144 -23.66 -2.12 -0.46
N ILE A 145 -22.76 -3.12 -0.42
CA ILE A 145 -21.87 -3.35 0.73
C ILE A 145 -20.89 -2.20 0.89
N VAL A 146 -20.29 -1.75 -0.21
CA VAL A 146 -19.38 -0.59 -0.23
C VAL A 146 -20.11 0.68 0.25
N ALA A 147 -21.30 0.93 -0.28
CA ALA A 147 -22.11 2.07 0.11
C ALA A 147 -22.53 2.01 1.60
N GLY A 148 -22.96 0.84 2.08
CA GLY A 148 -23.31 0.60 3.48
C GLY A 148 -22.12 0.82 4.42
N PHE A 149 -20.94 0.33 4.05
CA PHE A 149 -19.71 0.58 4.80
C PHE A 149 -19.41 2.07 4.92
N TYR A 150 -19.32 2.81 3.82
CA TYR A 150 -19.03 4.25 3.89
C TYR A 150 -20.13 5.04 4.60
N ALA A 151 -21.39 4.73 4.35
CA ALA A 151 -22.50 5.40 5.03
C ALA A 151 -22.43 5.19 6.55
N SER A 152 -22.19 3.96 7.01
CA SER A 152 -22.02 3.66 8.44
C SER A 152 -20.80 4.33 9.04
N LEU A 153 -19.67 4.37 8.31
CA LEU A 153 -18.44 5.01 8.76
C LEU A 153 -18.59 6.54 8.89
N PHE A 154 -19.17 7.19 7.89
CA PHE A 154 -19.41 8.64 7.93
C PHE A 154 -20.44 9.01 9.00
N ALA A 155 -21.48 8.18 9.19
CA ALA A 155 -22.44 8.37 10.27
C ALA A 155 -21.76 8.24 11.65
N LEU A 156 -20.88 7.25 11.83
CA LEU A 156 -20.11 7.07 13.06
C LEU A 156 -19.22 8.29 13.36
N ILE A 157 -18.49 8.78 12.36
CA ILE A 157 -17.65 9.98 12.48
C ILE A 157 -18.52 11.20 12.85
N GLY A 158 -19.66 11.38 12.18
CA GLY A 158 -20.59 12.47 12.47
C GLY A 158 -21.10 12.45 13.91
N VAL A 159 -21.53 11.29 14.40
CA VAL A 159 -21.99 11.12 15.79
C VAL A 159 -20.86 11.37 16.79
N PHE A 160 -19.65 10.89 16.50
CA PHE A 160 -18.48 11.12 17.35
C PHE A 160 -18.17 12.62 17.48
N ILE A 161 -18.16 13.35 16.37
CA ILE A 161 -17.93 14.80 16.36
C ILE A 161 -18.96 15.53 17.21
N VAL A 162 -20.26 15.20 17.07
CA VAL A 162 -21.34 15.82 17.87
C VAL A 162 -21.18 15.55 19.36
N LEU A 163 -20.81 14.32 19.74
CA LEU A 163 -20.55 13.95 21.14
C LEU A 163 -19.37 14.74 21.73
N THR A 164 -18.27 14.87 20.98
CA THR A 164 -17.07 15.58 21.45
C THR A 164 -17.19 17.11 21.40
N GLY A 165 -18.07 17.63 20.53
CA GLY A 165 -18.22 19.07 20.28
C GLY A 165 -19.15 19.79 21.26
N GLY A 166 -19.81 19.08 22.18
CA GLY A 166 -20.69 19.68 23.19
C GLY A 166 -21.99 20.30 22.65
N THR A 167 -22.31 20.08 21.37
CA THR A 167 -23.49 20.64 20.68
C THR A 167 -24.68 19.68 20.63
N ALA A 168 -24.67 18.63 21.45
CA ALA A 168 -25.70 17.60 21.45
C ALA A 168 -27.06 18.14 21.92
N ILE A 169 -28.01 18.28 20.98
CA ILE A 169 -29.42 18.57 21.24
C ILE A 169 -30.17 17.30 21.72
N VAL A 170 -29.54 16.13 21.54
CA VAL A 170 -30.11 14.80 21.82
C VAL A 170 -29.55 14.27 23.15
N PRO A 171 -30.35 13.56 23.97
CA PRO A 171 -29.88 12.97 25.23
C PRO A 171 -28.66 12.05 25.04
N ALA A 172 -27.69 12.15 25.95
CA ALA A 172 -26.42 11.42 25.86
C ALA A 172 -26.61 9.90 25.73
N TRP A 173 -27.56 9.31 26.47
CA TRP A 173 -27.85 7.88 26.40
C TRP A 173 -28.32 7.42 25.01
N ALA A 174 -29.09 8.25 24.30
CA ALA A 174 -29.57 7.93 22.95
C ALA A 174 -28.42 7.98 21.93
N LEU A 175 -27.51 8.94 22.09
CA LEU A 175 -26.28 9.02 21.30
C LEU A 175 -25.34 7.83 21.59
N THR A 176 -25.24 7.38 22.83
CA THR A 176 -24.47 6.17 23.18
C THR A 176 -25.04 4.92 22.52
N ILE A 177 -26.36 4.72 22.55
CA ILE A 177 -27.02 3.60 21.87
C ILE A 177 -26.77 3.66 20.36
N LEU A 178 -26.93 4.84 19.75
CA LEU A 178 -26.67 5.06 18.33
C LEU A 178 -25.20 4.76 17.97
N LEU A 179 -24.26 5.18 18.81
CA LEU A 179 -22.83 4.92 18.60
C LEU A 179 -22.52 3.42 18.63
N VAL A 180 -23.05 2.68 19.60
CA VAL A 180 -22.89 1.21 19.67
C VAL A 180 -23.46 0.56 18.40
N TYR A 181 -24.65 0.97 17.98
CA TYR A 181 -25.26 0.45 16.76
C TYR A 181 -24.41 0.75 15.50
N LEU A 182 -23.88 1.97 15.37
CA LEU A 182 -23.02 2.36 14.26
C LEU A 182 -21.69 1.60 14.26
N ILE A 183 -21.09 1.35 15.44
CA ILE A 183 -19.88 0.51 15.55
C ILE A 183 -20.17 -0.91 15.05
N LEU A 184 -21.30 -1.50 15.44
CA LEU A 184 -21.71 -2.83 14.97
C LEU A 184 -21.93 -2.85 13.45
N LEU A 185 -22.58 -1.83 12.89
CA LEU A 185 -22.77 -1.72 11.44
C LEU A 185 -21.44 -1.55 10.69
N VAL A 186 -20.53 -0.70 11.19
CA VAL A 186 -19.19 -0.54 10.63
C VAL A 186 -18.41 -1.86 10.71
N GLY A 187 -18.53 -2.61 11.80
CA GLY A 187 -17.91 -3.93 11.94
C GLY A 187 -18.47 -4.93 10.92
N LEU A 188 -19.80 -4.99 10.77
CA LEU A 188 -20.48 -5.90 9.84
C LEU A 188 -20.16 -5.57 8.37
N PHE A 189 -20.44 -4.34 7.95
CA PHE A 189 -20.17 -3.91 6.58
C PHE A 189 -18.67 -3.81 6.30
N GLY A 190 -17.85 -3.44 7.28
CA GLY A 190 -16.40 -3.37 7.16
C GLY A 190 -15.78 -4.73 6.91
N THR A 191 -16.23 -5.77 7.62
CA THR A 191 -15.74 -7.14 7.38
C THR A 191 -16.09 -7.60 5.97
N ALA A 192 -17.34 -7.44 5.55
CA ALA A 192 -17.76 -7.78 4.19
C ALA A 192 -17.04 -6.95 3.12
N TYR A 193 -16.79 -5.66 3.39
CA TYR A 193 -16.04 -4.77 2.53
C TYR A 193 -14.58 -5.18 2.37
N ILE A 194 -13.89 -5.57 3.45
CA ILE A 194 -12.50 -6.04 3.39
C ILE A 194 -12.41 -7.30 2.51
N VAL A 195 -13.29 -8.27 2.73
CA VAL A 195 -13.34 -9.49 1.91
C VAL A 195 -13.57 -9.15 0.43
N LEU A 196 -14.51 -8.26 0.15
CA LEU A 196 -14.80 -7.79 -1.21
C LEU A 196 -13.62 -7.04 -1.84
N PHE A 197 -12.94 -6.18 -1.08
CA PHE A 197 -11.79 -5.42 -1.53
C PHE A 197 -10.64 -6.35 -1.91
N VAL A 198 -10.32 -7.32 -1.05
CA VAL A 198 -9.32 -8.36 -1.33
C VAL A 198 -9.70 -9.17 -2.56
N TYR A 199 -10.94 -9.66 -2.64
CA TYR A 199 -11.45 -10.39 -3.81
C TYR A 199 -11.30 -9.58 -5.10
N ASN A 200 -11.67 -8.29 -5.06
CA ASN A 200 -11.56 -7.41 -6.21
C ASN A 200 -10.09 -7.19 -6.62
N GLY A 201 -9.19 -6.97 -5.65
CA GLY A 201 -7.77 -6.81 -5.90
C GLY A 201 -7.15 -8.06 -6.55
N ILE A 202 -7.48 -9.24 -6.05
CA ILE A 202 -7.03 -10.53 -6.62
C ILE A 202 -7.48 -10.67 -8.06
N ARG A 203 -8.74 -10.35 -8.37
CA ARG A 203 -9.25 -10.43 -9.74
C ARG A 203 -8.66 -9.39 -10.69
N GLN A 204 -8.15 -8.29 -10.16
CA GLN A 204 -7.55 -7.21 -10.92
C GLN A 204 -6.02 -7.31 -11.02
N ILE A 205 -5.38 -8.21 -10.27
CA ILE A 205 -3.92 -8.32 -10.18
C ILE A 205 -3.23 -8.56 -11.54
N MET A 206 -3.94 -9.17 -12.49
CA MET A 206 -3.43 -9.45 -13.82
C MET A 206 -3.39 -8.21 -14.72
N CYS A 207 -3.94 -7.07 -14.29
CA CYS A 207 -3.87 -5.85 -15.10
C CYS A 207 -2.43 -5.38 -15.31
N PHE A 208 -1.54 -5.59 -14.35
CA PHE A 208 -0.13 -5.18 -14.44
C PHE A 208 0.64 -5.94 -15.52
N PRO A 209 0.71 -7.29 -15.51
CA PRO A 209 1.38 -8.02 -16.58
C PRO A 209 0.72 -7.80 -17.95
N LEU A 210 -0.61 -7.73 -18.03
CA LEU A 210 -1.31 -7.45 -19.29
C LEU A 210 -0.93 -6.08 -19.86
N PHE A 211 -0.78 -5.06 -19.01
CA PHE A 211 -0.37 -3.72 -19.40
C PHE A 211 1.11 -3.62 -19.82
N LEU A 212 1.96 -4.53 -19.33
CA LEU A 212 3.38 -4.60 -19.67
C LEU A 212 3.67 -5.50 -20.89
N GLU A 213 2.82 -6.48 -21.14
CA GLU A 213 2.86 -7.35 -22.32
C GLU A 213 2.33 -6.62 -23.58
N SER A 214 1.32 -5.77 -23.42
CA SER A 214 0.61 -5.17 -24.55
C SER A 214 0.49 -3.65 -24.40
N GLU A 215 0.30 -2.94 -25.51
CA GLU A 215 0.03 -1.49 -25.50
C GLU A 215 -1.41 -1.14 -25.04
N MET A 216 -2.02 -2.00 -24.22
CA MET A 216 -3.35 -1.77 -23.67
C MET A 216 -3.39 -0.49 -22.82
N GLY A 217 -4.51 0.23 -22.93
CA GLY A 217 -4.83 1.31 -22.00
C GLY A 217 -5.16 0.78 -20.60
N LYS A 218 -4.94 1.61 -19.57
CA LYS A 218 -5.13 1.25 -18.15
C LYS A 218 -6.49 0.59 -17.86
N ARG A 219 -7.58 1.20 -18.34
CA ARG A 219 -8.94 0.67 -18.16
C ARG A 219 -9.16 -0.66 -18.90
N ALA A 220 -8.55 -0.82 -20.08
CA ALA A 220 -8.65 -2.05 -20.86
C ALA A 220 -7.94 -3.21 -20.13
N ALA A 221 -6.74 -2.95 -19.60
CA ALA A 221 -5.99 -3.95 -18.82
C ALA A 221 -6.75 -4.41 -17.57
N ILE A 222 -7.40 -3.50 -16.84
CA ILE A 222 -8.20 -3.85 -15.64
C ILE A 222 -9.44 -4.68 -16.03
N ARG A 223 -10.16 -4.31 -17.09
CA ARG A 223 -11.31 -5.11 -17.57
C ARG A 223 -10.88 -6.49 -18.07
N ALA A 224 -9.79 -6.55 -18.83
CA ALA A 224 -9.24 -7.80 -19.32
C ALA A 224 -8.83 -8.73 -18.16
N SER A 225 -8.20 -8.19 -17.12
CA SER A 225 -7.90 -8.92 -15.88
C SER A 225 -9.17 -9.46 -15.22
N TRP A 226 -10.21 -8.63 -15.12
CA TRP A 226 -11.47 -9.01 -14.49
C TRP A 226 -12.17 -10.15 -15.22
N GLU A 227 -12.25 -10.09 -16.55
CA GLU A 227 -12.84 -11.15 -17.36
C GLU A 227 -12.00 -12.43 -17.31
N LEU A 228 -10.67 -12.31 -17.39
CA LEU A 228 -9.76 -13.45 -17.36
C LEU A 228 -9.86 -14.26 -16.04
N THR A 229 -10.10 -13.57 -14.93
CA THR A 229 -10.18 -14.17 -13.59
C THR A 229 -11.60 -14.53 -13.18
N ARG A 230 -12.58 -14.44 -14.09
CA ARG A 230 -13.98 -14.75 -13.80
C ARG A 230 -14.14 -16.22 -13.37
N GLY A 231 -14.76 -16.42 -12.21
CA GLY A 231 -14.96 -17.75 -11.63
C GLY A 231 -13.68 -18.43 -11.11
N ARG A 232 -12.54 -17.74 -11.14
CA ARG A 232 -11.21 -18.29 -10.79
C ARG A 232 -10.48 -17.45 -9.74
N ALA A 233 -11.22 -16.62 -9.01
CA ALA A 233 -10.64 -15.73 -8.01
C ALA A 233 -9.93 -16.50 -6.90
N LEU A 234 -10.44 -17.68 -6.52
CA LEU A 234 -9.82 -18.52 -5.51
C LEU A 234 -8.48 -19.11 -5.97
N ASP A 235 -8.37 -19.51 -7.24
CA ASP A 235 -7.10 -19.98 -7.81
C ASP A 235 -6.04 -18.87 -7.82
N VAL A 236 -6.44 -17.65 -8.20
CA VAL A 236 -5.56 -16.47 -8.20
C VAL A 236 -5.23 -16.06 -6.76
N PHE A 237 -6.16 -16.22 -5.82
CA PHE A 237 -5.91 -16.00 -4.40
C PHE A 237 -4.86 -16.97 -3.88
N VAL A 238 -5.04 -18.27 -4.08
CA VAL A 238 -4.08 -19.29 -3.62
C VAL A 238 -2.70 -19.06 -4.25
N ALA A 239 -2.63 -18.75 -5.54
CA ALA A 239 -1.38 -18.38 -6.20
C ALA A 239 -0.69 -17.19 -5.51
N SER A 240 -1.47 -16.15 -5.22
CA SER A 240 -0.99 -14.91 -4.58
C SER A 240 -0.66 -15.12 -3.11
N PHE A 241 -1.43 -15.94 -2.40
CA PHE A 241 -1.30 -16.25 -0.97
C PHE A 241 -0.08 -17.11 -0.69
N VAL A 242 0.21 -18.12 -1.53
CA VAL A 242 1.45 -18.90 -1.43
C VAL A 242 2.67 -18.00 -1.58
N ILE A 243 2.62 -17.02 -2.49
CA ILE A 243 3.67 -16.01 -2.65
C ILE A 243 3.73 -15.11 -1.41
N SER A 244 2.60 -14.59 -0.93
CA SER A 244 2.53 -13.75 0.26
C SER A 244 2.98 -14.45 1.54
N LEU A 245 2.72 -15.75 1.71
CA LEU A 245 3.23 -16.56 2.83
C LEU A 245 4.74 -16.67 2.76
N PHE A 246 5.30 -16.89 1.57
CA PHE A 246 6.75 -16.90 1.36
C PHE A 246 7.38 -15.55 1.72
N TRP A 247 6.73 -14.44 1.35
CA TRP A 247 7.11 -13.08 1.73
C TRP A 247 6.97 -12.79 3.22
N GLY A 248 5.85 -13.16 3.83
CA GLY A 248 5.58 -12.98 5.25
C GLY A 248 6.55 -13.77 6.13
N PHE A 249 6.92 -14.97 5.68
CA PHE A 249 7.94 -15.79 6.33
C PHE A 249 9.34 -15.14 6.23
N PHE A 250 9.72 -14.62 5.06
CA PHE A 250 11.01 -13.91 4.90
C PHE A 250 11.08 -12.61 5.70
N ILE A 251 10.02 -11.81 5.68
CA ILE A 251 9.93 -10.58 6.49
C ILE A 251 9.95 -10.94 7.97
N GLY A 252 9.25 -12.00 8.38
CA GLY A 252 9.28 -12.53 9.74
C GLY A 252 10.69 -12.89 10.19
N ILE A 253 11.43 -13.67 9.39
CA ILE A 253 12.83 -14.03 9.66
C ILE A 253 13.72 -12.80 9.77
N ILE A 254 13.62 -11.86 8.82
CA ILE A 254 14.41 -10.62 8.84
C ILE A 254 14.10 -9.82 10.12
N ASN A 255 12.83 -9.72 10.50
CA ASN A 255 12.41 -9.01 11.70
C ASN A 255 12.92 -9.71 12.97
N THR A 256 12.91 -11.04 13.00
CA THR A 256 13.51 -11.83 14.09
C THR A 256 15.03 -11.62 14.17
N ILE A 257 15.74 -11.61 13.04
CA ILE A 257 17.18 -11.35 12.98
C ILE A 257 17.49 -9.92 13.47
N LEU A 258 16.72 -8.92 13.01
CA LEU A 258 16.84 -7.53 13.48
C LEU A 258 16.61 -7.40 14.99
N GLN A 259 15.61 -8.12 15.52
CA GLN A 259 15.35 -8.18 16.97
C GLN A 259 16.48 -8.86 17.74
N MET A 260 17.11 -9.91 17.18
CA MET A 260 18.29 -10.53 17.78
C MET A 260 19.48 -9.55 17.81
N PHE A 261 19.73 -8.81 16.73
CA PHE A 261 20.79 -7.80 16.70
C PHE A 261 20.54 -6.62 17.65
N THR A 262 19.30 -6.14 17.76
CA THR A 262 18.95 -5.08 18.74
C THR A 262 19.13 -5.56 20.18
N ARG A 263 18.74 -6.81 20.47
CA ARG A 263 19.00 -7.43 21.78
C ARG A 263 20.50 -7.57 22.05
N LEU A 264 21.28 -8.03 21.07
CA LEU A 264 22.73 -8.18 21.21
C LEU A 264 23.43 -6.84 21.48
N ALA A 265 23.02 -5.79 20.75
CA ALA A 265 23.52 -4.44 20.93
C ALA A 265 23.17 -3.88 22.33
N SER A 266 21.97 -4.16 22.85
CA SER A 266 21.57 -3.75 24.20
C SER A 266 22.29 -4.50 25.33
N THR A 267 22.84 -5.68 25.07
CA THR A 267 23.66 -6.43 26.04
C THR A 267 25.16 -6.07 25.98
N LEU A 268 25.60 -5.37 24.94
CA LEU A 268 26.99 -4.96 24.73
C LEU A 268 27.24 -3.48 25.06
N ALA A 269 26.16 -2.71 25.33
CA ALA A 269 26.19 -1.33 25.79
C ALA A 269 25.93 -1.27 27.31
#